data_AF-A0A7Y5JQY5-F1
#
_entry.id   AF-A0A7Y5JQY5-F1
#
_cell.length_a   1.000
_cell.length_b   1.000
_cell.length_c   1.000
_cell.angle_alpha   90.00
_cell.angle_beta   90.00
_cell.angle_gamma   90.00
#
_symmetry.space_group_name_H-M   'P 1'
#
loop_
_entity.id
_entity.type
_entity.pdbx_description
1 polymer ?
#
loop_
_entity_poly.entity_id
_entity_poly.type
_entity_poly.pdbx_seq_one_letter_code
_entity_poly.pdbx_strand_id
1 'polypeptide(L)'
;MAELLTTSEINARIEHIINDAKERVVLVSPYLKLGPRLQTLIEDKDRMKVEMVVIYGKNELSPTEIEWLSKLSRVRTSFCPNLHAKCYYNEFQAIVTSMNLYDYSQINNEELGVAFNKEDDRQLYEKMREAVDRIYRSSQDIALSVQKVAKEEKKTEPPKATTKPAATSKADRGFCIRCSRPLAMNIERPYCNDCFNIWKEFNNPDYKERVCHICGAPNQSTLNKPSCISCFKKHPHLFPRRSSF
;
A
#
# COMPACT_ATOMS: atom_id res chain seq x y z
N MET A 1 -18.16 25.63 -11.21
CA MET A 1 -17.43 26.21 -10.05
C MET A 1 -16.81 25.06 -9.25
N ALA A 2 -15.80 25.31 -8.41
CA ALA A 2 -15.26 24.25 -7.55
C ALA A 2 -16.23 23.90 -6.41
N GLU A 3 -16.34 22.62 -6.09
CA GLU A 3 -17.26 22.06 -5.10
C GLU A 3 -16.47 21.32 -4.01
N LEU A 4 -16.76 21.61 -2.74
CA LEU A 4 -16.26 20.83 -1.61
C LEU A 4 -17.06 19.53 -1.51
N LEU A 5 -16.37 18.41 -1.34
CA LEU A 5 -16.96 17.08 -1.24
C LEU A 5 -16.57 16.41 0.08
N THR A 6 -17.55 15.78 0.70
CA THR A 6 -17.43 14.85 1.82
C THR A 6 -17.05 13.44 1.36
N THR A 7 -16.76 12.54 2.30
CA THR A 7 -16.45 11.13 2.08
C THR A 7 -17.40 10.44 1.08
N SER A 8 -18.71 10.56 1.27
CA SER A 8 -19.70 9.91 0.39
C SER A 8 -19.72 10.52 -1.02
N GLU A 9 -19.58 11.85 -1.11
CA GLU A 9 -19.59 12.59 -2.37
C GLU A 9 -18.33 12.33 -3.20
N ILE A 10 -17.17 12.12 -2.54
CA ILE A 10 -15.92 11.73 -3.20
C ILE A 10 -16.09 10.39 -3.92
N ASN A 11 -16.68 9.39 -3.27
CA ASN A 11 -16.90 8.07 -3.87
C ASN A 11 -17.82 8.18 -5.10
N ALA A 12 -18.95 8.86 -4.95
CA ALA A 12 -19.85 9.13 -6.08
C ALA A 12 -19.13 9.85 -7.22
N ARG A 13 -18.31 10.86 -6.90
CA ARG A 13 -17.55 11.62 -7.89
C ARG A 13 -16.53 10.76 -8.63
N ILE A 14 -15.82 9.85 -7.95
CA ILE A 14 -14.87 8.92 -8.60
C ILE A 14 -15.60 8.04 -9.62
N GLU A 15 -16.78 7.54 -9.28
CA GLU A 15 -17.59 6.74 -10.20
C GLU A 15 -18.06 7.56 -11.41
N HIS A 16 -18.55 8.79 -11.19
CA HIS A 16 -18.91 9.70 -12.28
C HIS A 16 -17.72 10.02 -13.19
N ILE A 17 -16.54 10.27 -12.62
CA ILE A 17 -15.31 10.49 -13.40
C ILE A 17 -15.04 9.30 -14.34
N ILE A 18 -15.18 8.07 -13.86
CA ILE A 18 -14.93 6.89 -14.70
C ILE A 18 -16.08 6.73 -15.72
N ASN A 19 -17.33 6.77 -15.27
CA ASN A 19 -18.51 6.50 -16.07
C ASN A 19 -18.76 7.54 -17.18
N ASP A 20 -18.48 8.82 -16.92
CA ASP A 20 -18.76 9.91 -17.86
C ASP A 20 -17.63 10.10 -18.88
N ALA A 21 -16.48 9.42 -18.70
CA ALA A 21 -15.35 9.52 -19.61
C ALA A 21 -15.66 8.92 -20.99
N LYS A 22 -15.26 9.63 -22.04
CA LYS A 22 -15.37 9.26 -23.46
C LYS A 22 -14.00 9.06 -24.09
N GLU A 23 -12.98 9.75 -23.62
CA GLU A 23 -11.63 9.68 -24.19
C GLU A 23 -10.62 9.11 -23.21
N ARG A 24 -10.55 9.66 -21.98
CA ARG A 24 -9.46 9.31 -21.06
C ARG A 24 -9.86 9.40 -19.59
N VAL A 25 -9.38 8.46 -18.79
CA VAL A 25 -9.41 8.51 -17.33
C VAL A 25 -7.99 8.45 -16.79
N VAL A 26 -7.69 9.26 -15.78
CA VAL A 26 -6.43 9.19 -15.05
C VAL A 26 -6.70 9.07 -13.56
N LEU A 27 -6.13 8.03 -12.97
CA LEU A 27 -6.27 7.71 -11.56
C LEU A 27 -4.90 7.82 -10.88
N VAL A 28 -4.74 8.78 -9.98
CA VAL A 28 -3.49 8.98 -9.22
C VAL A 28 -3.79 8.74 -7.76
N SER A 29 -3.22 7.69 -7.17
CA SER A 29 -3.36 7.38 -5.75
C SER A 29 -2.17 6.56 -5.29
N PRO A 30 -1.53 6.87 -4.15
CA PRO A 30 -0.40 6.08 -3.66
C PRO A 30 -0.77 4.61 -3.45
N TYR A 31 -1.97 4.37 -2.91
CA TYR A 31 -2.49 3.02 -2.69
C TYR A 31 -3.57 2.71 -3.72
N LEU A 32 -3.50 1.51 -4.28
CA LEU A 32 -4.47 0.99 -5.22
C LEU A 32 -5.11 -0.25 -4.62
N LYS A 33 -6.41 -0.16 -4.29
CA LYS A 33 -7.29 -1.29 -4.02
C LYS A 33 -8.63 -1.03 -4.69
N LEU A 34 -8.78 -1.58 -5.88
CA LEU A 34 -9.97 -1.38 -6.70
C LEU A 34 -11.00 -2.42 -6.30
N GLY A 35 -12.09 -1.99 -5.68
CA GLY A 35 -13.19 -2.89 -5.38
C GLY A 35 -13.94 -3.37 -6.61
N PRO A 36 -14.82 -4.38 -6.43
CA PRO A 36 -15.59 -4.96 -7.53
C PRO A 36 -16.33 -3.92 -8.37
N ARG A 37 -16.90 -2.90 -7.73
CA ARG A 37 -17.62 -1.81 -8.42
C ARG A 37 -16.71 -1.02 -9.35
N LEU A 38 -15.54 -0.57 -8.87
CA LEU A 38 -14.59 0.15 -9.70
C LEU A 38 -13.99 -0.74 -10.79
N GLN A 39 -13.72 -2.02 -10.50
CA GLN A 39 -13.25 -2.98 -11.49
C GLN A 39 -14.25 -3.12 -12.65
N THR A 40 -15.54 -3.26 -12.36
CA THR A 40 -16.60 -3.33 -13.39
C THR A 40 -16.66 -2.06 -14.24
N LEU A 41 -16.54 -0.88 -13.62
CA LEU A 41 -16.52 0.40 -14.36
C LEU A 41 -15.29 0.51 -15.28
N ILE A 42 -14.12 0.08 -14.79
CA ILE A 42 -12.88 0.08 -15.55
C ILE A 42 -12.96 -0.89 -16.74
N GLU A 43 -13.48 -2.10 -16.53
CA GLU A 43 -13.71 -3.08 -17.60
C GLU A 43 -14.68 -2.58 -18.67
N ASP A 44 -15.75 -1.90 -18.27
CA ASP A 44 -16.68 -1.30 -19.22
C ASP A 44 -16.00 -0.23 -20.07
N LYS A 45 -15.20 0.63 -19.45
CA LYS A 45 -14.43 1.67 -20.16
C LYS A 45 -13.36 1.08 -21.09
N ASP A 46 -12.72 -0.02 -20.70
CA ASP A 46 -11.80 -0.75 -21.57
C ASP A 46 -12.52 -1.25 -22.84
N ARG A 47 -13.72 -1.83 -22.72
CA ARG A 47 -14.56 -2.25 -23.86
C ARG A 47 -14.98 -1.08 -24.74
N MET A 48 -15.27 0.07 -24.14
CA MET A 48 -15.57 1.32 -24.85
C MET A 48 -14.34 1.98 -25.50
N LYS A 49 -13.15 1.39 -25.35
CA LYS A 49 -11.87 1.90 -25.87
C LYS A 49 -11.43 3.23 -25.26
N VAL A 50 -11.90 3.56 -24.06
CA VAL A 50 -11.45 4.73 -23.30
C VAL A 50 -10.07 4.46 -22.73
N GLU A 51 -9.12 5.38 -22.93
CA GLU A 51 -7.77 5.22 -22.40
C GLU A 51 -7.74 5.44 -20.88
N MET A 52 -7.07 4.56 -20.14
CA MET A 52 -6.93 4.72 -18.71
C MET A 52 -5.47 4.68 -18.29
N VAL A 53 -5.09 5.61 -17.42
CA VAL A 53 -3.76 5.64 -16.80
C VAL A 53 -3.91 5.58 -15.30
N VAL A 54 -3.30 4.58 -14.67
CA VAL A 54 -3.30 4.40 -13.23
C VAL A 54 -1.88 4.60 -12.71
N ILE A 55 -1.68 5.64 -11.90
CA ILE A 55 -0.40 5.99 -11.29
C ILE A 55 -0.48 5.68 -9.79
N TYR A 56 0.40 4.79 -9.32
CA TYR A 56 0.45 4.35 -7.93
C TYR A 56 1.86 4.40 -7.36
N GLY A 57 2.03 4.35 -6.04
CA GLY A 57 3.37 4.49 -5.43
C GLY A 57 3.63 3.72 -4.14
N LYS A 58 2.61 3.06 -3.58
CA LYS A 58 2.68 2.25 -2.37
C LYS A 58 1.76 1.05 -2.51
N ASN A 59 2.30 -0.02 -3.06
CA ASN A 59 1.85 -1.41 -2.96
C ASN A 59 2.48 -2.19 -4.10
N GLU A 60 2.82 -3.44 -3.83
CA GLU A 60 2.87 -4.46 -4.88
C GLU A 60 1.41 -4.85 -5.13
N LEU A 61 0.88 -4.50 -6.31
CA LEU A 61 -0.40 -5.03 -6.79
C LEU A 61 -0.45 -6.53 -6.49
N SER A 62 -1.57 -7.03 -5.97
CA SER A 62 -1.69 -8.47 -5.75
C SER A 62 -1.52 -9.21 -7.09
N PRO A 63 -1.00 -10.45 -7.12
CA PRO A 63 -0.89 -11.21 -8.37
C PRO A 63 -2.21 -11.29 -9.15
N THR A 64 -3.34 -11.35 -8.44
CA THR A 64 -4.69 -11.30 -9.02
C THR A 64 -5.03 -9.96 -9.67
N GLU A 65 -4.67 -8.84 -9.04
CA GLU A 65 -4.87 -7.50 -9.63
C GLU A 65 -3.93 -7.28 -10.83
N ILE A 66 -2.69 -7.77 -10.76
CA ILE A 66 -1.75 -7.75 -11.88
C ILE A 66 -2.32 -8.55 -13.06
N GLU A 67 -2.80 -9.77 -12.81
CA GLU A 67 -3.39 -10.61 -13.85
C GLU A 67 -4.64 -9.95 -14.45
N TRP A 68 -5.50 -9.37 -13.61
CA TRP A 68 -6.69 -8.65 -14.05
C TRP A 68 -6.33 -7.43 -14.92
N LEU A 69 -5.44 -6.55 -14.43
CA LEU A 69 -4.98 -5.37 -15.18
C LEU A 69 -4.31 -5.77 -16.51
N SER A 70 -3.59 -6.90 -16.54
CA SER A 70 -2.93 -7.39 -17.76
C SER A 70 -3.90 -7.81 -18.87
N LYS A 71 -5.17 -8.08 -18.53
CA LYS A 71 -6.23 -8.42 -19.51
C LYS A 71 -6.84 -7.18 -20.16
N LEU A 72 -6.61 -5.99 -19.59
CA LEU A 72 -7.20 -4.74 -20.05
C LEU A 72 -6.26 -4.07 -21.06
N SER A 73 -6.76 -3.88 -22.27
CA SER A 73 -5.94 -3.43 -23.41
C SER A 73 -5.70 -1.92 -23.43
N ARG A 74 -6.53 -1.14 -22.73
CA ARG A 74 -6.53 0.32 -22.68
C ARG A 74 -6.12 0.89 -21.33
N VAL A 75 -5.85 0.02 -20.36
CA VAL A 75 -5.37 0.43 -19.03
C VAL A 75 -3.85 0.32 -18.99
N ARG A 76 -3.19 1.45 -18.69
CA ARG A 76 -1.76 1.52 -18.42
C ARG A 76 -1.53 1.77 -16.94
N THR A 77 -0.52 1.11 -16.40
CA THR A 77 -0.11 1.26 -15.01
C THR A 77 1.31 1.79 -14.92
N SER A 78 1.52 2.78 -14.07
CA SER A 78 2.84 3.37 -13.84
C SER A 78 3.09 3.52 -12.35
N PHE A 79 4.30 3.16 -11.92
CA PHE A 79 4.72 3.25 -10.52
C PHE A 79 5.58 4.48 -10.28
N CYS A 80 5.18 5.31 -9.33
CA CYS A 80 5.85 6.51 -8.90
C CYS A 80 6.35 6.35 -7.46
N PRO A 81 7.67 6.20 -7.23
CA PRO A 81 8.22 6.17 -5.88
C PRO A 81 7.85 7.43 -5.09
N ASN A 82 7.51 7.27 -3.82
CA ASN A 82 7.13 8.38 -2.92
C ASN A 82 5.87 9.16 -3.35
N LEU A 83 5.01 8.58 -4.20
CA LEU A 83 3.72 9.18 -4.49
C LEU A 83 2.91 9.34 -3.20
N HIS A 84 2.23 10.48 -3.09
CA HIS A 84 1.21 10.73 -2.07
C HIS A 84 0.03 11.56 -2.59
N ALA A 85 0.13 12.06 -3.82
CA ALA A 85 -0.94 12.79 -4.49
C ALA A 85 -2.13 11.86 -4.73
N LYS A 86 -3.33 12.42 -4.60
CA LYS A 86 -4.60 11.73 -4.76
C LYS A 86 -5.50 12.63 -5.59
N CYS A 87 -5.66 12.27 -6.84
CA CYS A 87 -6.53 12.98 -7.76
C CYS A 87 -7.00 12.04 -8.85
N TYR A 88 -8.24 12.26 -9.28
CA TYR A 88 -8.90 11.44 -10.28
C TYR A 88 -9.55 12.39 -11.27
N TYR A 89 -9.42 12.12 -12.57
CA TYR A 89 -10.00 13.01 -13.57
C TYR A 89 -10.24 12.29 -14.90
N ASN A 90 -11.16 12.87 -15.67
CA ASN A 90 -11.35 12.59 -17.08
C ASN A 90 -11.27 13.90 -17.88
N GLU A 91 -11.58 13.89 -19.17
CA GLU A 91 -11.50 15.08 -20.03
C GLU A 91 -12.46 16.23 -19.67
N PHE A 92 -13.47 15.99 -18.82
CA PHE A 92 -14.51 16.96 -18.44
C PHE A 92 -14.37 17.46 -16.99
N GLN A 93 -14.02 16.57 -16.06
CA GLN A 93 -14.10 16.81 -14.62
C GLN A 93 -12.93 16.19 -13.87
N ALA A 94 -12.62 16.76 -12.71
CA ALA A 94 -11.53 16.36 -11.86
C ALA A 94 -11.90 16.47 -10.37
N ILE A 95 -11.18 15.70 -9.55
CA ILE A 95 -11.19 15.81 -8.10
C ILE A 95 -9.76 15.73 -7.56
N VAL A 96 -9.44 16.58 -6.58
CA VAL A 96 -8.27 16.44 -5.70
C VAL A 96 -8.79 16.15 -4.30
N THR A 97 -8.29 15.11 -3.63
CA THR A 97 -8.88 14.63 -2.38
C THR A 97 -7.84 14.06 -1.43
N SER A 98 -8.19 13.91 -0.15
CA SER A 98 -7.42 13.12 0.82
C SER A 98 -7.65 11.61 0.68
N MET A 99 -8.73 11.17 -0.01
CA MET A 99 -9.14 9.77 -0.11
C MET A 99 -8.31 8.96 -1.14
N ASN A 100 -7.81 7.79 -0.72
CA ASN A 100 -7.20 6.80 -1.61
C ASN A 100 -8.27 5.98 -2.35
N LEU A 101 -7.90 5.29 -3.43
CA LEU A 101 -8.74 4.26 -4.06
C LEU A 101 -8.76 2.99 -3.19
N TYR A 102 -9.54 2.99 -2.11
CA TYR A 102 -9.68 1.90 -1.15
C TYR A 102 -11.14 1.70 -0.78
N ASP A 103 -11.67 0.48 -0.94
CA ASP A 103 -13.08 0.17 -0.61
C ASP A 103 -13.48 0.48 0.84
N TYR A 104 -12.52 0.47 1.76
CA TYR A 104 -12.77 0.46 3.20
C TYR A 104 -12.51 1.79 3.92
N SER A 105 -11.97 2.82 3.25
CA SER A 105 -11.79 4.13 3.90
C SER A 105 -13.14 4.75 4.27
N GLN A 106 -14.22 4.27 3.64
CA GLN A 106 -15.61 4.70 3.85
C GLN A 106 -16.13 4.49 5.27
N ILE A 107 -15.60 3.53 6.03
CA ILE A 107 -16.17 3.16 7.35
C ILE A 107 -15.45 3.85 8.51
N ASN A 108 -14.18 4.25 8.33
CA ASN A 108 -13.32 4.66 9.45
C ASN A 108 -12.68 6.05 9.30
N ASN A 109 -12.67 6.64 8.10
CA ASN A 109 -12.02 7.92 7.85
C ASN A 109 -13.00 8.94 7.33
N GLU A 110 -12.89 10.17 7.85
CA GLU A 110 -13.52 11.33 7.25
C GLU A 110 -12.56 11.98 6.26
N GLU A 111 -13.01 12.10 5.01
CA GLU A 111 -12.21 12.56 3.89
C GLU A 111 -12.83 13.83 3.30
N LEU A 112 -11.99 14.70 2.74
CA LEU A 112 -12.42 15.89 2.02
C LEU A 112 -11.83 15.90 0.62
N GLY A 113 -12.58 16.48 -0.31
CA GLY A 113 -12.18 16.64 -1.68
C GLY A 113 -12.67 17.96 -2.25
N VAL A 114 -11.99 18.41 -3.29
CA VAL A 114 -12.47 19.52 -4.12
C VAL A 114 -12.61 18.99 -5.53
N ALA A 115 -13.84 19.02 -6.05
CA ALA A 115 -14.14 18.69 -7.44
C ALA A 115 -14.32 19.97 -8.26
N PHE A 116 -14.00 19.89 -9.55
CA PHE A 116 -14.16 21.01 -10.48
C PHE A 116 -14.27 20.49 -11.91
N ASN A 117 -14.99 21.23 -12.74
CA ASN A 117 -15.15 20.95 -14.16
C ASN A 117 -14.19 21.82 -14.99
N LYS A 118 -13.74 21.26 -16.11
CA LYS A 118 -12.89 21.95 -17.08
C LYS A 118 -13.58 23.15 -17.73
N GLU A 119 -14.90 23.06 -17.97
CA GLU A 119 -15.68 24.15 -18.57
C GLU A 119 -15.76 25.37 -17.64
N ASP A 120 -15.87 25.13 -16.33
CA ASP A 120 -15.99 26.18 -15.32
C ASP A 120 -14.64 26.82 -14.97
N ASP A 121 -13.57 26.01 -14.88
CA ASP A 121 -12.22 26.48 -14.54
C ASP A 121 -11.16 25.72 -15.34
N ARG A 122 -11.02 26.10 -16.61
CA ARG A 122 -10.04 25.50 -17.53
C ARG A 122 -8.61 25.69 -17.04
N GLN A 123 -8.30 26.82 -16.41
CA GLN A 123 -6.94 27.13 -15.97
C GLN A 123 -6.50 26.21 -14.83
N LEU A 124 -7.35 25.99 -13.83
CA LEU A 124 -7.08 25.06 -12.73
C LEU A 124 -6.94 23.62 -13.26
N TYR A 125 -7.85 23.22 -14.16
CA TYR A 125 -7.82 21.89 -14.77
C TYR A 125 -6.51 21.64 -15.54
N GLU A 126 -6.07 22.59 -16.38
CA GLU A 126 -4.83 22.46 -17.14
C GLU A 126 -3.59 22.42 -16.21
N LYS A 127 -3.54 23.25 -15.17
CA LYS A 127 -2.46 23.22 -14.17
C LYS A 127 -2.39 21.90 -13.40
N MET A 128 -3.54 21.35 -13.01
CA MET A 128 -3.60 20.03 -12.36
C MET A 128 -3.07 18.95 -13.30
N ARG A 129 -3.54 18.92 -14.56
CA ARG A 129 -3.09 17.97 -15.57
C ARG A 129 -1.58 18.06 -15.78
N GLU A 130 -1.01 19.26 -15.91
CA GLU A 130 0.44 19.45 -16.04
C GLU A 130 1.22 18.93 -14.81
N ALA A 131 0.67 19.09 -13.61
CA ALA A 131 1.26 18.55 -12.39
C ALA A 131 1.26 17.02 -12.40
N VAL A 132 0.16 16.41 -12.83
CA VAL A 132 0.06 14.94 -12.99
C VAL A 132 0.99 14.44 -14.10
N ASP A 133 1.11 15.16 -15.22
CA ASP A 133 2.01 14.78 -16.30
C ASP A 133 3.48 14.78 -15.86
N ARG A 134 3.87 15.65 -14.92
CA ARG A 134 5.20 15.61 -14.29
C ARG A 134 5.39 14.35 -13.44
N ILE A 135 4.38 13.99 -12.64
CA ILE A 135 4.38 12.75 -11.86
C ILE A 135 4.51 11.56 -12.81
N TYR A 136 3.67 11.50 -13.85
CA TYR A 136 3.67 10.43 -14.85
C TYR A 136 5.04 10.28 -15.53
N ARG A 137 5.65 11.38 -16.00
CA ARG A 137 6.99 11.36 -16.62
C ARG A 137 8.11 10.90 -15.69
N SER A 138 7.95 11.10 -14.38
CA SER A 138 8.89 10.60 -13.36
C SER A 138 8.59 9.16 -12.91
N SER A 139 7.52 8.55 -13.41
CA SER A 139 7.09 7.21 -13.04
C SER A 139 7.77 6.16 -13.93
N GLN A 140 7.93 4.96 -13.39
CA GLN A 140 8.38 3.79 -14.15
C GLN A 140 7.14 3.11 -14.73
N ASP A 141 7.10 2.97 -16.06
CA ASP A 141 6.08 2.17 -16.70
C ASP A 141 6.30 0.71 -16.33
N ILE A 142 5.30 0.11 -15.71
CA ILE A 142 5.30 -1.33 -15.48
C ILE A 142 4.61 -1.92 -16.71
N ALA A 143 5.42 -2.31 -17.69
CA ALA A 143 4.94 -3.24 -18.69
C ALA A 143 4.49 -4.49 -17.93
N LEU A 144 3.18 -4.75 -17.91
CA LEU A 144 2.58 -5.94 -17.32
C LEU A 144 2.94 -7.16 -18.18
N SER A 145 4.23 -7.47 -18.29
CA SER A 145 4.68 -8.72 -18.86
C SER A 145 4.43 -9.79 -17.81
N VAL A 146 3.41 -10.62 -18.05
CA VAL A 146 3.24 -11.89 -17.36
C VAL A 146 4.39 -12.80 -17.77
N GLN A 147 5.58 -12.58 -17.22
CA GLN A 147 6.54 -13.66 -17.09
C GLN A 147 6.11 -14.44 -15.85
N LYS A 148 5.41 -15.54 -16.10
CA LYS A 148 5.35 -16.66 -15.18
C LYS A 148 6.75 -16.84 -14.61
N VAL A 149 6.94 -16.58 -13.32
CA VAL A 149 8.08 -17.12 -12.58
C VAL A 149 7.79 -18.61 -12.40
N ALA A 150 7.89 -19.34 -13.51
CA ALA A 150 8.14 -20.75 -13.47
C ALA A 150 9.50 -20.91 -12.82
N LYS A 151 9.54 -21.67 -11.73
CA LYS A 151 10.76 -22.31 -11.25
C LYS A 151 11.47 -22.92 -12.44
N GLU A 152 12.56 -22.32 -12.89
CA GLU A 152 13.58 -23.05 -13.62
C GLU A 152 14.74 -23.31 -12.68
N GLU A 153 14.78 -24.56 -12.25
CA GLU A 153 15.95 -25.23 -11.71
C GLU A 153 17.08 -25.13 -12.74
N LYS A 154 18.08 -24.27 -12.47
CA LYS A 154 19.41 -24.48 -13.05
C LYS A 154 20.31 -25.17 -12.04
N LYS A 155 20.38 -26.50 -12.20
CA LYS A 155 21.54 -27.31 -11.81
C LYS A 155 22.81 -26.66 -12.36
N THR A 156 23.67 -26.18 -11.48
CA THR A 156 25.12 -26.20 -11.70
C THR A 156 25.80 -26.52 -10.37
N GLU A 157 26.58 -27.59 -10.40
CA GLU A 157 27.45 -28.09 -9.34
C GLU A 157 28.60 -27.09 -9.02
N PRO A 158 29.31 -27.28 -7.89
CA PRO A 158 29.79 -26.19 -7.06
C PRO A 158 31.24 -25.78 -7.34
N PRO A 159 31.61 -24.53 -6.98
CA PRO A 159 32.91 -24.28 -6.38
C PRO A 159 32.78 -23.87 -4.91
N LYS A 160 33.64 -24.48 -4.11
CA LYS A 160 33.80 -24.34 -2.66
C LYS A 160 34.27 -22.93 -2.26
N ALA A 161 33.69 -22.46 -1.15
CA ALA A 161 34.28 -21.72 -0.01
C ALA A 161 35.23 -20.55 -0.31
N THR A 162 34.93 -19.32 0.12
CA THR A 162 35.04 -18.83 1.51
C THR A 162 34.49 -17.40 1.50
N THR A 163 33.60 -16.94 2.39
CA THR A 163 33.76 -16.75 3.84
C THR A 163 32.41 -16.80 4.57
N LYS A 164 32.45 -17.40 5.77
CA LYS A 164 31.38 -17.68 6.75
C LYS A 164 30.31 -16.58 6.92
N PRO A 165 29.04 -16.93 7.19
CA PRO A 165 28.29 -16.29 8.26
C PRO A 165 28.59 -17.03 9.56
N ALA A 166 29.04 -16.28 10.57
CA ALA A 166 29.24 -16.78 11.91
C ALA A 166 27.95 -17.44 12.42
N ALA A 167 28.10 -18.63 13.00
CA ALA A 167 27.09 -19.25 13.83
C ALA A 167 26.83 -18.33 15.04
N THR A 168 25.70 -17.62 15.05
CA THR A 168 25.18 -16.99 16.26
C THR A 168 24.32 -17.99 17.01
N SER A 169 24.64 -18.09 18.29
CA SER A 169 24.16 -19.07 19.27
C SER A 169 22.63 -19.07 19.41
N LYS A 170 22.08 -20.14 20.01
CA LYS A 170 20.65 -20.26 20.35
C LYS A 170 20.12 -19.14 21.28
N ALA A 171 20.96 -18.22 21.75
CA ALA A 171 20.63 -17.21 22.74
C ALA A 171 20.07 -15.89 22.16
N ASP A 172 20.27 -15.62 20.86
CA ASP A 172 19.94 -14.31 20.26
C ASP A 172 18.73 -14.34 19.30
N ARG A 173 17.84 -15.33 19.44
CA ARG A 173 16.66 -15.48 18.59
C ARG A 173 15.39 -15.07 19.34
N GLY A 174 14.65 -14.13 18.76
CA GLY A 174 13.30 -13.74 19.17
C GLY A 174 12.25 -14.11 18.12
N PHE A 175 11.00 -13.71 18.34
CA PHE A 175 9.86 -14.04 17.49
C PHE A 175 8.97 -12.81 17.25
N CYS A 176 8.42 -12.67 16.06
CA CYS A 176 7.44 -11.63 15.77
C CYS A 176 6.21 -11.80 16.67
N ILE A 177 5.84 -10.76 17.43
CA ILE A 177 4.71 -10.83 18.38
C ILE A 177 3.34 -11.01 17.70
N ARG A 178 3.24 -10.77 16.38
CA ARG A 178 2.02 -10.96 15.58
C ARG A 178 1.97 -12.31 14.86
N CYS A 179 3.03 -12.65 14.11
CA CYS A 179 3.02 -13.81 13.20
C CYS A 179 3.92 -14.98 13.62
N SER A 180 4.64 -14.88 14.74
CA SER A 180 5.57 -15.90 15.23
C SER A 180 6.79 -16.20 14.32
N ARG A 181 7.04 -15.39 13.29
CA ARG A 181 8.25 -15.55 12.46
C ARG A 181 9.52 -15.32 13.32
N PRO A 182 10.57 -16.15 13.21
CA PRO A 182 11.83 -15.94 13.91
C PRO A 182 12.50 -14.62 13.49
N LEU A 183 13.07 -13.89 14.46
CA LEU A 183 13.75 -12.59 14.29
C LEU A 183 14.97 -12.51 15.21
N ALA A 184 15.79 -11.46 15.03
CA ALA A 184 16.81 -11.11 16.01
C ALA A 184 16.13 -10.67 17.32
N MET A 185 16.72 -11.04 18.45
CA MET A 185 16.21 -10.70 19.77
C MET A 185 16.34 -9.19 20.04
N ASN A 186 15.22 -8.44 19.91
CA ASN A 186 15.16 -7.00 20.15
C ASN A 186 13.78 -6.57 20.68
N ILE A 187 13.74 -6.25 21.99
CA ILE A 187 12.52 -5.85 22.70
C ILE A 187 11.90 -4.56 22.15
N GLU A 188 12.71 -3.65 21.60
CA GLU A 188 12.20 -2.39 21.03
C GLU A 188 11.63 -2.57 19.61
N ARG A 189 12.00 -3.66 18.93
CA ARG A 189 11.52 -3.99 17.58
C ARG A 189 10.96 -5.42 17.54
N PRO A 190 9.83 -5.68 18.23
CA PRO A 190 9.29 -7.03 18.39
C PRO A 190 8.51 -7.56 17.17
N TYR A 191 8.45 -6.78 16.09
CA TYR A 191 7.75 -7.10 14.85
C TYR A 191 8.73 -7.46 13.72
N CYS A 192 8.31 -8.35 12.82
CA CYS A 192 8.98 -8.47 11.52
C CYS A 192 8.62 -7.26 10.64
N ASN A 193 9.38 -7.00 9.58
CA ASN A 193 9.14 -5.85 8.70
C ASN A 193 7.69 -5.81 8.20
N ASP A 194 7.15 -6.95 7.75
CA ASP A 194 5.78 -7.05 7.24
C ASP A 194 4.75 -6.66 8.32
N CYS A 195 4.87 -7.22 9.52
CA CYS A 195 3.93 -6.94 10.62
C CYS A 195 4.14 -5.55 11.23
N PHE A 196 5.37 -5.02 11.23
CA PHE A 196 5.68 -3.67 11.68
C PHE A 196 5.05 -2.63 10.75
N ASN A 197 5.10 -2.87 9.44
CA ASN A 197 4.48 -1.99 8.46
C ASN A 197 2.97 -1.91 8.67
N ILE A 198 2.31 -3.04 8.94
CA ILE A 198 0.89 -3.06 9.29
C ILE A 198 0.66 -2.37 10.65
N TRP A 199 1.45 -2.67 11.68
CA TRP A 199 1.29 -2.03 12.99
C TRP A 199 1.47 -0.51 12.93
N LYS A 200 2.40 -0.01 12.10
CA LYS A 200 2.66 1.42 11.88
C LYS A 200 1.46 2.17 11.30
N GLU A 201 0.57 1.48 10.59
CA GLU A 201 -0.69 2.07 10.09
C GLU A 201 -1.65 2.40 11.23
N PHE A 202 -1.71 1.58 12.27
CA PHE A 202 -2.54 1.81 13.46
C PHE A 202 -1.84 2.65 14.52
N ASN A 203 -0.50 2.56 14.57
CA ASN A 203 0.37 3.25 15.51
C ASN A 203 -0.14 3.20 16.96
N ASN A 204 -0.63 2.04 17.39
CA ASN A 204 -1.17 1.81 18.73
C ASN A 204 -0.21 0.89 19.53
N PRO A 205 0.67 1.44 20.39
CA PRO A 205 1.65 0.68 21.16
C PRO A 205 1.06 -0.33 22.14
N ASP A 206 -0.21 -0.15 22.52
CA ASP A 206 -0.93 -0.99 23.48
C ASP A 206 -1.84 -2.03 22.82
N TYR A 207 -1.85 -2.08 21.48
CA TYR A 207 -2.57 -3.12 20.74
C TYR A 207 -2.07 -4.51 21.14
N LYS A 208 -3.01 -5.39 21.52
CA LYS A 208 -2.73 -6.74 22.01
C LYS A 208 -2.53 -7.71 20.85
N GLU A 209 -1.27 -8.08 20.65
CA GLU A 209 -0.84 -9.16 19.77
C GLU A 209 -0.88 -10.52 20.47
N ARG A 210 -0.40 -11.58 19.79
CA ARG A 210 -0.75 -12.97 20.15
C ARG A 210 0.44 -13.83 20.55
N VAL A 211 1.68 -13.35 20.42
CA VAL A 211 2.90 -14.15 20.58
C VAL A 211 3.89 -13.44 21.51
N CYS A 212 4.60 -14.20 22.35
CA CYS A 212 5.72 -13.72 23.14
C CYS A 212 6.98 -13.56 22.27
N HIS A 213 7.62 -12.39 22.30
CA HIS A 213 8.83 -12.12 21.52
C HIS A 213 10.02 -13.02 21.93
N ILE A 214 10.08 -13.42 23.20
CA ILE A 214 11.22 -14.15 23.76
C ILE A 214 11.11 -15.67 23.49
N CYS A 215 9.95 -16.26 23.82
CA CYS A 215 9.78 -17.72 23.74
C CYS A 215 8.91 -18.20 22.57
N GLY A 216 8.26 -17.31 21.82
CA GLY A 216 7.39 -17.67 20.70
C GLY A 216 6.06 -18.32 21.11
N ALA A 217 5.80 -18.48 22.41
CA ALA A 217 4.56 -19.05 22.91
C ALA A 217 3.39 -18.06 22.77
N PRO A 218 2.13 -18.54 22.66
CA PRO A 218 0.95 -17.67 22.69
C PRO A 218 0.90 -16.82 23.95
N ASN A 219 0.77 -15.49 23.79
CA ASN A 219 0.70 -14.52 24.88
C ASN A 219 0.06 -13.22 24.39
N GLN A 220 -0.72 -12.53 25.24
CA GLN A 220 -1.18 -11.16 24.95
C GLN A 220 -0.04 -10.16 25.12
N SER A 221 0.75 -9.98 24.06
CA SER A 221 1.91 -9.08 24.03
C SER A 221 1.55 -7.75 23.38
N THR A 222 2.20 -6.66 23.75
CA THR A 222 2.07 -5.35 23.07
C THR A 222 3.44 -4.83 22.67
N LEU A 223 3.53 -3.72 21.91
CA LEU A 223 4.81 -3.09 21.62
C LEU A 223 5.53 -2.69 22.92
N ASN A 224 4.79 -2.15 23.89
CA ASN A 224 5.32 -1.75 25.20
C ASN A 224 5.66 -2.94 26.11
N LYS A 225 4.97 -4.07 25.95
CA LYS A 225 5.16 -5.30 26.73
C LYS A 225 5.22 -6.53 25.82
N PRO A 226 6.34 -6.75 25.11
CA PRO A 226 6.42 -7.74 24.05
C PRO A 226 6.65 -9.19 24.55
N SER A 227 6.69 -9.43 25.86
CA SER A 227 7.00 -10.74 26.44
C SER A 227 5.99 -11.17 27.51
N CYS A 228 5.84 -12.49 27.69
CA CYS A 228 5.09 -13.04 28.81
C CYS A 228 5.81 -12.82 30.16
N ILE A 229 5.05 -12.92 31.26
CA ILE A 229 5.54 -12.64 32.62
C ILE A 229 6.72 -13.54 33.01
N SER A 230 6.70 -14.83 32.59
CA SER A 230 7.79 -15.76 32.90
C SER A 230 9.09 -15.38 32.19
N CYS A 231 9.02 -14.91 30.94
CA CYS A 231 10.21 -14.44 30.20
C CYS A 231 10.71 -13.09 30.72
N PHE A 232 9.80 -12.17 31.08
CA PHE A 232 10.15 -10.90 31.70
C PHE A 232 10.93 -11.09 33.02
N LYS A 233 10.47 -12.00 33.88
CA LYS A 233 11.16 -12.32 35.15
C LYS A 233 12.53 -12.98 34.97
N LYS A 234 12.70 -13.79 33.91
CA LYS A 234 13.96 -14.47 33.60
C LYS A 234 14.99 -13.54 32.94
N HIS A 235 14.55 -12.53 32.20
CA HIS A 235 15.42 -11.63 31.45
C HIS A 235 15.14 -10.13 31.75
N PRO A 236 15.22 -9.70 33.02
CA PRO A 236 14.88 -8.32 33.41
C PRO A 236 15.81 -7.27 32.78
N HIS A 237 17.04 -7.65 32.44
CA HIS A 237 18.04 -6.76 31.81
C HIS A 237 17.67 -6.36 30.37
N LEU A 238 16.77 -7.07 29.70
CA LEU A 238 16.33 -6.74 28.34
C LEU A 238 15.29 -5.59 28.30
N PHE A 239 14.79 -5.16 29.46
CA PHE A 239 13.74 -4.15 29.58
C PHE A 239 14.27 -2.92 30.34
N PRO A 240 14.87 -1.95 29.64
CA PRO A 240 15.31 -0.71 30.28
C PRO A 240 14.10 0.08 30.81
N ARG A 241 14.22 0.64 32.02
CA ARG A 241 13.20 1.54 32.59
C ARG A 241 13.21 2.84 31.79
N ARG A 242 12.19 3.09 30.96
CA ARG A 242 12.06 4.35 30.24
C ARG A 242 11.78 5.49 31.23
N SER A 243 12.71 6.45 31.30
CA SER A 243 12.56 7.72 32.01
C SER A 243 11.55 8.58 31.25
N SER A 244 10.49 9.00 31.92
CA SER A 244 9.43 9.86 31.37
C SER A 244 9.99 11.25 31.01
N PHE A 245 9.77 11.70 29.77
CA PHE A 245 9.78 13.11 29.38
C PHE A 245 8.49 13.42 28.63
#